data_AF-A0A267FPC7-F1
#
_entry.id   AF-A0A267FPC7-F1
#
_cell.length_a   1.000
_cell.length_b   1.000
_cell.length_c   1.000
_cell.angle_alpha   90.00
_cell.angle_beta   90.00
_cell.angle_gamma   90.00
#
_symmetry.space_group_name_H-M   'P 1'
#
loop_
_entity.id
_entity.type
_entity.pdbx_description
1 polymer ?
#
loop_
_entity_poly.entity_id
_entity_poly.type
_entity_poly.pdbx_seq_one_letter_code
_entity_poly.pdbx_strand_id
1 'polypeptide(L)'
;MAADEGRAVGIVSTTRLTHATPAAAYSHSVDRGWESDSSSTSDDRSRCPDIARQMLLNAADYKVILGGGRQNFLPEELKGKRKDGANLIREWQAKQGSLNCSRRAYIETRNQLLDLEPDKVDCVLGLLSSSHMEYHAENMMKQNLSERQPSLAEMTTKALELLTVYGKDTGLVLLVEAGRIDHGHHGNQANRALHETVALSDAVEAAVQLLKQKKLLDETLMIVTADHSHVFTMGHYGLRGQPITQLKYKRNATTGRLQLDKAGDDLPLTVLNYADGRGASKSRHDRWSINAPAEDTTKADYQFPAMMLKSGESHGGEDVPVFARGPGSHLVQGVHEQTHVAHVIMYSAHLGPYASSQRESFQPTVAPNIKSAIFVNAAYIFKLVSGFVGFV
;
A
#
# COMPACT_ATOMS: atom_id res chain seq x y z
N MET A 1 4.03 7.13 -19.32
CA MET A 1 2.92 7.98 -19.80
C MET A 1 2.89 9.33 -19.10
N ALA A 2 2.45 9.41 -17.83
CA ALA A 2 2.33 10.71 -17.14
C ALA A 2 3.67 11.48 -17.05
N ALA A 3 4.78 10.80 -16.75
CA ALA A 3 6.11 11.39 -16.74
C ALA A 3 6.53 11.89 -18.15
N ASP A 4 6.23 11.12 -19.21
CA ASP A 4 6.52 11.50 -20.60
C ASP A 4 5.79 12.77 -21.04
N GLU A 5 4.64 13.05 -20.42
CA GLU A 5 3.85 14.29 -20.61
C GLU A 5 4.27 15.42 -19.65
N GLY A 6 5.36 15.24 -18.89
CA GLY A 6 5.88 16.25 -17.97
C GLY A 6 5.09 16.41 -16.67
N ARG A 7 4.18 15.48 -16.35
CA ARG A 7 3.45 15.47 -15.07
C ARG A 7 4.37 15.04 -13.94
N ALA A 8 4.12 15.55 -12.74
CA ALA A 8 4.86 15.12 -11.56
C ALA A 8 4.40 13.71 -11.13
N VAL A 9 5.28 12.72 -11.21
CA VAL A 9 4.98 11.33 -10.83
C VAL A 9 5.61 11.00 -9.49
N GLY A 10 4.87 10.28 -8.63
CA GLY A 10 5.41 9.69 -7.43
C GLY A 10 4.83 8.33 -7.05
N ILE A 11 5.59 7.63 -6.21
CA ILE A 11 5.30 6.30 -5.69
C ILE A 11 5.57 6.32 -4.19
N VAL A 12 4.62 5.86 -3.39
CA VAL A 12 4.73 5.70 -1.94
C VAL A 12 4.30 4.27 -1.61
N SER A 13 5.08 3.55 -0.81
CA SER A 13 4.73 2.19 -0.40
C SER A 13 5.32 1.82 0.97
N THR A 14 4.60 1.02 1.76
CA THR A 14 5.15 0.37 2.97
C THR A 14 5.97 -0.91 2.66
N THR A 15 5.99 -1.36 1.41
CA THR A 15 6.75 -2.52 0.96
C THR A 15 8.14 -2.12 0.46
N ARG A 16 8.85 -3.05 -0.21
CA ARG A 16 10.10 -2.71 -0.89
C ARG A 16 9.70 -1.97 -2.15
N LEU A 17 10.40 -0.91 -2.56
CA LEU A 17 10.07 -0.22 -3.81
C LEU A 17 10.16 -1.12 -5.05
N THR A 18 10.85 -2.25 -4.92
CA THR A 18 11.01 -3.32 -5.91
C THR A 18 9.97 -4.45 -5.78
N HIS A 19 9.04 -4.36 -4.82
CA HIS A 19 7.88 -5.25 -4.72
C HIS A 19 6.93 -5.05 -5.91
N ALA A 20 6.09 -6.04 -6.21
CA ALA A 20 5.28 -6.08 -7.43
C ALA A 20 4.44 -4.81 -7.68
N THR A 21 3.69 -4.34 -6.68
CA THR A 21 2.80 -3.17 -6.82
C THR A 21 3.55 -1.87 -7.14
N PRO A 22 4.56 -1.42 -6.37
CA PRO A 22 5.31 -0.23 -6.74
C PRO A 22 6.11 -0.43 -8.03
N ALA A 23 6.65 -1.65 -8.26
CA ALA A 23 7.41 -1.98 -9.45
C ALA A 23 6.59 -1.90 -10.75
N ALA A 24 5.28 -2.17 -10.69
CA ALA A 24 4.40 -2.08 -11.85
C ALA A 24 4.30 -0.66 -12.43
N ALA A 25 4.62 0.37 -11.63
CA ALA A 25 4.63 1.74 -12.10
C ALA A 25 5.82 2.08 -13.02
N TYR A 26 6.91 1.30 -13.00
CA TYR A 26 8.15 1.64 -13.70
C TYR A 26 8.92 0.48 -14.35
N SER A 27 8.58 -0.77 -14.04
CA SER A 27 9.34 -1.95 -14.49
C SER A 27 8.53 -2.86 -15.39
N HIS A 28 9.25 -3.57 -16.26
CA HIS A 28 8.74 -4.67 -17.07
C HIS A 28 9.63 -5.88 -16.77
N SER A 29 9.12 -6.81 -15.98
CA SER A 29 9.82 -8.05 -15.62
C SER A 29 8.92 -9.24 -15.90
N VAL A 30 9.51 -10.33 -16.38
CA VAL A 30 8.81 -11.61 -16.54
C VAL A 30 8.62 -12.34 -15.20
N ASP A 31 9.37 -11.94 -14.17
CA ASP A 31 9.28 -12.47 -12.82
C ASP A 31 9.39 -11.35 -11.78
N ARG A 32 8.38 -11.22 -10.91
CA ARG A 32 8.36 -10.25 -9.81
C ARG A 32 9.44 -10.52 -8.76
N GLY A 33 9.99 -11.73 -8.71
CA GLY A 33 11.06 -12.12 -7.80
C GLY A 33 12.41 -11.51 -8.14
N TRP A 34 12.61 -10.98 -9.35
CA TRP A 34 13.87 -10.38 -9.80
C TRP A 34 14.08 -8.96 -9.26
N GLU A 35 13.92 -8.79 -7.95
CA GLU A 35 14.01 -7.50 -7.27
C GLU A 35 15.42 -6.89 -7.33
N SER A 36 16.45 -7.73 -7.30
CA SER A 36 17.86 -7.39 -7.52
C SER A 36 18.54 -8.40 -8.45
N ASP A 37 19.74 -8.09 -8.92
CA ASP A 37 20.52 -8.96 -9.80
C ASP A 37 20.78 -10.35 -9.18
N SER A 38 20.93 -10.42 -7.85
CA SER A 38 21.13 -11.68 -7.11
C SER A 38 19.93 -12.62 -7.09
N SER A 39 18.74 -12.12 -7.38
CA SER A 39 17.49 -12.90 -7.51
C SER A 39 17.10 -13.19 -8.95
N SER A 40 17.78 -12.58 -9.92
CA SER A 40 17.53 -12.83 -11.34
C SER A 40 18.21 -14.10 -11.80
N THR A 41 17.47 -14.93 -12.54
CA THR A 41 17.99 -16.12 -13.23
C THR A 41 18.28 -15.86 -14.70
N SER A 42 18.30 -14.59 -15.14
CA SER A 42 18.59 -14.25 -16.54
C SER A 42 20.07 -14.45 -16.86
N ASP A 43 20.33 -15.16 -17.95
CA ASP A 43 21.67 -15.30 -18.53
C ASP A 43 22.18 -13.99 -19.16
N ASP A 44 21.26 -13.09 -19.54
CA ASP A 44 21.57 -11.77 -20.08
C ASP A 44 20.87 -10.66 -19.27
N ARG A 45 21.63 -10.09 -18.34
CA ARG A 45 21.18 -8.99 -17.47
C ARG A 45 21.13 -7.64 -18.19
N SER A 46 21.73 -7.53 -19.38
CA SER A 46 21.65 -6.30 -20.18
C SER A 46 20.28 -6.16 -20.85
N ARG A 47 19.70 -7.29 -21.27
CA ARG A 47 18.35 -7.36 -21.85
C ARG A 47 17.25 -7.48 -20.81
N CYS A 48 17.54 -8.16 -19.70
CA CYS A 48 16.60 -8.35 -18.60
C CYS A 48 17.17 -7.77 -17.30
N PRO A 49 17.26 -6.43 -17.19
CA PRO A 49 17.70 -5.78 -15.95
C PRO A 49 16.76 -6.11 -14.79
N ASP A 50 17.32 -6.29 -13.60
CA ASP A 50 16.55 -6.46 -12.37
C ASP A 50 15.68 -5.24 -12.04
N ILE A 51 14.63 -5.42 -11.23
CA ILE A 51 13.65 -4.37 -10.94
C ILE A 51 14.32 -3.13 -10.31
N ALA A 52 15.28 -3.30 -9.39
CA ALA A 52 16.00 -2.15 -8.81
C ALA A 52 16.76 -1.35 -9.87
N ARG A 53 17.42 -2.04 -10.82
CA ARG A 53 18.08 -1.40 -11.96
C ARG A 53 17.07 -0.70 -12.88
N GLN A 54 15.91 -1.30 -13.13
CA GLN A 54 14.84 -0.68 -13.93
C GLN A 54 14.31 0.61 -13.29
N MET A 55 14.26 0.71 -11.96
CA MET A 55 13.90 1.98 -11.30
C MET A 55 14.83 3.13 -11.72
N LEU A 56 16.15 2.87 -11.81
CA LEU A 56 17.13 3.85 -12.26
C LEU A 56 17.02 4.19 -13.76
N LEU A 57 16.62 3.22 -14.57
CA LEU A 57 16.50 3.38 -16.02
C LEU A 57 15.21 4.11 -16.42
N ASN A 58 14.10 3.79 -15.76
CA ASN A 58 12.75 4.15 -16.21
C ASN A 58 12.05 5.17 -15.30
N ALA A 59 12.51 5.37 -14.06
CA ALA A 59 11.85 6.21 -13.07
C ALA A 59 12.81 7.16 -12.34
N ALA A 60 14.04 7.36 -12.84
CA ALA A 60 15.00 8.26 -12.21
C ALA A 60 14.57 9.73 -12.23
N ASP A 61 13.59 10.11 -13.05
CA ASP A 61 13.00 11.44 -13.17
C ASP A 61 11.68 11.61 -12.40
N TYR A 62 11.17 10.53 -11.80
CA TYR A 62 10.00 10.59 -10.92
C TYR A 62 10.36 11.44 -9.71
N LYS A 63 9.44 12.33 -9.32
CA LYS A 63 9.73 13.39 -8.36
C LYS A 63 9.79 12.88 -6.92
N VAL A 64 9.00 11.86 -6.59
CA VAL A 64 8.95 11.31 -5.23
C VAL A 64 8.82 9.79 -5.29
N ILE A 65 9.82 9.06 -4.80
CA ILE A 65 9.74 7.59 -4.65
C ILE A 65 10.09 7.23 -3.20
N LEU A 66 9.11 6.78 -2.41
CA LEU A 66 9.26 6.51 -0.98
C LEU A 66 8.84 5.08 -0.64
N GLY A 67 9.69 4.33 0.05
CA GLY A 67 9.34 3.05 0.62
C GLY A 67 10.54 2.34 1.24
N GLY A 68 10.49 1.02 1.36
CA GLY A 68 11.61 0.20 1.81
C GLY A 68 12.46 -0.37 0.67
N GLY A 69 13.32 -1.32 1.00
CA GLY A 69 14.03 -2.16 0.03
C GLY A 69 15.46 -1.75 -0.26
N ARG A 70 16.08 -0.96 0.63
CA ARG A 70 17.47 -0.47 0.46
C ARG A 70 18.47 -1.57 0.12
N GLN A 71 18.30 -2.77 0.67
CA GLN A 71 19.19 -3.90 0.40
C GLN A 71 19.25 -4.26 -1.09
N ASN A 72 18.20 -4.03 -1.88
CA ASN A 72 18.17 -4.38 -3.30
C ASN A 72 18.95 -3.38 -4.18
N PHE A 73 19.29 -2.20 -3.64
CA PHE A 73 19.99 -1.12 -4.34
C PHE A 73 21.48 -1.02 -3.97
N LEU A 74 21.92 -1.79 -2.97
CA LEU A 74 23.27 -1.76 -2.43
C LEU A 74 24.01 -3.07 -2.73
N PRO A 75 25.34 -3.01 -2.89
CA PRO A 75 26.18 -4.19 -3.00
C PRO A 75 26.44 -4.84 -1.63
N GLU A 76 26.90 -6.09 -1.62
CA GLU A 76 27.07 -6.90 -0.40
C GLU A 76 27.98 -6.23 0.65
N GLU A 77 29.04 -5.52 0.23
CA GLU A 77 29.95 -4.79 1.11
C GLU A 77 29.27 -3.63 1.86
N LEU A 78 28.15 -3.12 1.35
CA LEU A 78 27.31 -2.11 2.01
C LEU A 78 26.04 -2.71 2.62
N LYS A 79 26.08 -4.01 2.99
CA LYS A 79 24.97 -4.77 3.58
C LYS A 79 23.75 -4.84 2.65
N GLY A 80 23.98 -4.79 1.34
CA GLY A 80 22.97 -5.03 0.34
C GLY A 80 22.96 -6.47 -0.18
N LYS A 81 22.19 -6.69 -1.23
CA LYS A 81 22.01 -7.98 -1.90
C LYS A 81 22.65 -8.03 -3.28
N ARG A 82 23.15 -6.90 -3.80
CA ARG A 82 23.64 -6.87 -5.18
C ARG A 82 24.99 -7.56 -5.29
N LYS A 83 25.12 -8.44 -6.29
CA LYS A 83 26.34 -9.23 -6.56
C LYS A 83 27.20 -8.63 -7.68
N ASP A 84 26.67 -7.63 -8.37
CA ASP A 84 27.36 -6.91 -9.44
C ASP A 84 28.22 -5.72 -8.95
N GLY A 85 28.30 -5.51 -7.63
CA GLY A 85 29.05 -4.41 -7.02
C GLY A 85 28.42 -3.02 -7.23
N ALA A 86 27.24 -2.94 -7.86
CA ALA A 86 26.62 -1.66 -8.16
C ALA A 86 26.01 -1.02 -6.90
N ASN A 87 26.23 0.29 -6.74
CA ASN A 87 25.51 1.09 -5.76
C ASN A 87 24.52 2.00 -6.50
N LEU A 88 23.30 1.49 -6.68
CA LEU A 88 22.27 2.16 -7.47
C LEU A 88 21.79 3.48 -6.84
N ILE A 89 21.94 3.63 -5.52
CA ILE A 89 21.64 4.89 -4.82
C ILE A 89 22.63 5.97 -5.26
N ARG A 90 23.93 5.66 -5.27
CA ARG A 90 24.96 6.59 -5.77
C ARG A 90 24.78 6.89 -7.25
N GLU A 91 24.46 5.88 -8.06
CA GLU A 91 24.18 6.10 -9.49
C GLU A 91 22.96 7.00 -9.71
N TRP A 92 21.91 6.85 -8.89
CA TRP A 92 20.74 7.74 -8.93
C TRP A 92 21.10 9.18 -8.53
N GLN A 93 21.89 9.37 -7.46
CA GLN A 93 22.36 10.69 -7.04
C GLN A 93 23.25 11.34 -8.11
N ALA A 94 24.11 10.56 -8.79
CA ALA A 94 24.99 11.05 -9.85
C ALA A 94 24.25 11.58 -11.09
N LYS A 95 22.96 11.25 -11.26
CA LYS A 95 22.09 11.84 -12.30
C LYS A 95 21.61 13.27 -11.95
N GLN A 96 22.14 13.91 -10.91
CA GLN A 96 21.80 15.29 -10.56
C GLN A 96 22.14 16.26 -11.71
N GLY A 97 21.22 17.17 -12.02
CA GLY A 97 21.35 18.09 -13.16
C GLY A 97 20.97 17.48 -14.51
N SER A 98 20.48 16.23 -14.52
CA SER A 98 19.93 15.55 -15.70
C SER A 98 18.49 15.10 -15.45
N LEU A 99 17.77 14.76 -16.52
CA LEU A 99 16.44 14.13 -16.45
C LEU A 99 15.42 14.93 -15.62
N ASN A 100 15.38 16.26 -15.79
CA ASN A 100 14.45 17.15 -15.08
C ASN A 100 14.55 17.12 -13.54
N CYS A 101 15.71 16.71 -12.98
CA CYS A 101 16.00 16.70 -11.55
C CYS A 101 17.34 17.41 -11.27
N SER A 102 17.29 18.69 -10.92
CA SER A 102 18.47 19.50 -10.59
C SER A 102 18.93 19.30 -9.15
N ARG A 103 18.04 18.92 -8.24
CA ARG A 103 18.29 18.84 -6.79
C ARG A 103 17.69 17.55 -6.23
N ARG A 104 18.54 16.52 -6.18
CA ARG A 104 18.16 15.19 -5.71
C ARG A 104 18.40 15.08 -4.21
N ALA A 105 17.41 14.59 -3.46
CA ALA A 105 17.57 14.20 -2.07
C ALA A 105 17.38 12.69 -1.91
N TYR A 106 18.33 12.05 -1.26
CA TYR A 106 18.19 10.68 -0.80
C TYR A 106 17.99 10.69 0.72
N ILE A 107 16.94 10.02 1.19
CA ILE A 107 16.55 10.00 2.60
C ILE A 107 16.36 8.58 3.14
N GLU A 108 16.60 8.40 4.43
CA GLU A 108 16.54 7.09 5.11
C GLU A 108 15.69 7.09 6.38
N THR A 109 15.30 8.27 6.87
CA THR A 109 14.66 8.44 8.18
C THR A 109 13.43 9.32 8.10
N ARG A 110 12.55 9.19 9.10
CA ARG A 110 11.37 10.05 9.27
C ARG A 110 11.74 11.54 9.34
N ASN A 111 12.74 11.92 10.12
CA ASN A 111 13.09 13.34 10.27
C ASN A 111 13.58 13.94 8.95
N GLN A 112 14.42 13.21 8.20
CA GLN A 112 14.83 13.65 6.87
C GLN A 112 13.66 13.81 5.90
N LEU A 113 12.60 12.98 6.00
CA LEU A 113 11.38 13.15 5.21
C LEU A 113 10.66 14.47 5.59
N LEU A 114 10.51 14.72 6.90
CA LEU A 114 9.79 15.89 7.40
C LEU A 114 10.51 17.20 7.09
N ASP A 115 11.84 17.18 7.07
CA ASP A 115 12.72 18.31 6.74
C ASP A 115 12.75 18.65 5.24
N LEU A 116 12.09 17.88 4.37
CA LEU A 116 12.02 18.18 2.94
C LEU A 116 11.14 19.41 2.67
N GLU A 117 11.75 20.36 1.97
CA GLU A 117 11.11 21.60 1.53
C GLU A 117 11.00 21.64 -0.01
N PRO A 118 9.80 21.88 -0.59
CA PRO A 118 9.58 21.82 -2.04
C PRO A 118 10.45 22.77 -2.87
N ASP A 119 10.93 23.86 -2.29
CA ASP A 119 11.78 24.85 -2.94
C ASP A 119 13.27 24.46 -2.93
N LYS A 120 13.69 23.47 -2.12
CA LYS A 120 15.10 23.03 -1.97
C LYS A 120 15.42 21.73 -2.69
N VAL A 121 14.41 20.92 -2.99
CA VAL A 121 14.53 19.63 -3.68
C VAL A 121 13.57 19.57 -4.85
N ASP A 122 13.86 18.78 -5.88
CA ASP A 122 12.91 18.48 -6.96
C ASP A 122 12.68 16.98 -7.17
N CYS A 123 13.65 16.12 -6.81
CA CYS A 123 13.49 14.68 -6.88
C CYS A 123 13.96 14.01 -5.58
N VAL A 124 13.13 13.14 -5.02
CA VAL A 124 13.34 12.48 -3.73
C VAL A 124 13.30 10.97 -3.90
N LEU A 125 14.34 10.29 -3.42
CA LEU A 125 14.36 8.85 -3.21
C LEU A 125 14.46 8.56 -1.72
N GLY A 126 13.42 7.95 -1.14
CA GLY A 126 13.39 7.51 0.24
C GLY A 126 13.42 5.99 0.34
N LEU A 127 14.54 5.45 0.83
CA LEU A 127 14.66 4.03 1.18
C LEU A 127 14.71 3.90 2.70
N LEU A 128 13.53 3.87 3.31
CA LEU A 128 13.26 4.06 4.73
C LEU A 128 13.40 2.77 5.57
N SER A 129 13.71 1.65 4.91
CA SER A 129 13.97 0.35 5.53
C SER A 129 14.91 -0.49 4.66
N SER A 130 15.64 -1.42 5.28
CA SER A 130 16.49 -2.37 4.55
C SER A 130 15.66 -3.28 3.63
N SER A 131 14.55 -3.80 4.14
CA SER A 131 13.57 -4.61 3.39
C SER A 131 12.24 -3.84 3.36
N HIS A 132 11.10 -4.50 3.50
CA HIS A 132 9.83 -3.82 3.75
C HIS A 132 9.91 -2.91 4.99
N MET A 133 9.05 -1.90 5.06
CA MET A 133 8.90 -1.11 6.28
C MET A 133 8.29 -1.96 7.41
N GLU A 134 8.50 -1.51 8.64
CA GLU A 134 7.88 -2.14 9.80
C GLU A 134 6.36 -1.95 9.75
N TYR A 135 5.64 -2.91 10.31
CA TYR A 135 4.20 -2.81 10.44
C TYR A 135 3.80 -1.62 11.34
N HIS A 136 2.74 -0.94 10.96
CA HIS A 136 2.04 0.11 11.69
C HIS A 136 1.62 -0.33 13.09
N ALA A 137 1.12 -1.56 13.27
CA ALA A 137 0.78 -2.08 14.61
C ALA A 137 2.01 -2.05 15.55
N GLU A 138 3.17 -2.46 15.07
CA GLU A 138 4.42 -2.38 15.81
C GLU A 138 4.90 -0.95 16.02
N ASN A 139 4.74 -0.07 15.03
CA ASN A 139 5.08 1.35 15.17
C ASN A 139 4.21 2.04 16.24
N MET A 140 2.93 1.68 16.34
CA MET A 140 2.00 2.19 17.36
C MET A 140 2.29 1.63 18.75
N MET A 141 2.81 0.39 18.84
CA MET A 141 3.08 -0.28 20.12
C MET A 141 4.51 -0.06 20.65
N LYS A 142 5.47 0.39 19.81
CA LYS A 142 6.87 0.63 20.21
C LYS A 142 7.24 2.10 20.03
N GLN A 143 7.31 2.84 21.13
CA GLN A 143 7.59 4.30 21.17
C GLN A 143 8.83 4.74 20.37
N ASN A 144 9.84 3.88 20.20
CA ASN A 144 11.09 4.25 19.51
C ASN A 144 11.05 4.05 17.97
N LEU A 145 10.07 3.32 17.43
CA LEU A 145 10.00 3.05 15.99
C LEU A 145 9.32 4.20 15.22
N SER A 146 8.33 4.84 15.82
CA SER A 146 7.66 6.03 15.28
C SER A 146 8.60 7.21 15.06
N GLU A 147 9.75 7.24 15.73
CA GLU A 147 10.80 8.26 15.52
C GLU A 147 11.70 7.94 14.32
N ARG A 148 11.80 6.67 13.90
CA ARG A 148 12.72 6.22 12.86
C ARG A 148 12.08 6.12 11.48
N GLN A 149 10.88 5.55 11.39
CA GLN A 149 10.15 5.37 10.13
C GLN A 149 8.90 6.25 10.09
N PRO A 150 8.64 6.95 8.97
CA PRO A 150 7.40 7.69 8.80
C PRO A 150 6.22 6.73 8.63
N SER A 151 5.04 7.18 9.05
CA SER A 151 3.79 6.49 8.73
C SER A 151 3.45 6.62 7.24
N LEU A 152 2.54 5.77 6.75
CA LEU A 152 2.02 5.89 5.38
C LEU A 152 1.34 7.25 5.14
N ALA A 153 0.63 7.78 6.15
CA ALA A 153 0.00 9.09 6.10
C ALA A 153 1.05 10.22 5.98
N GLU A 154 2.15 10.15 6.71
CA GLU A 154 3.25 11.12 6.63
C GLU A 154 3.93 11.07 5.25
N MET A 155 4.25 9.87 4.75
CA MET A 155 4.81 9.71 3.40
C MET A 155 3.88 10.24 2.32
N THR A 156 2.59 9.93 2.41
CA THR A 156 1.57 10.40 1.46
C THR A 156 1.43 11.92 1.50
N THR A 157 1.36 12.50 2.69
CA THR A 157 1.25 13.95 2.88
C THR A 157 2.45 14.66 2.28
N LYS A 158 3.67 14.23 2.62
CA LYS A 158 4.89 14.83 2.08
C LYS A 158 4.99 14.66 0.57
N ALA A 159 4.65 13.48 0.04
CA ALA A 159 4.64 13.26 -1.40
C ALA A 159 3.70 14.23 -2.12
N LEU A 160 2.47 14.42 -1.61
CA LEU A 160 1.52 15.38 -2.18
C LEU A 160 1.96 16.84 -2.01
N GLU A 161 2.57 17.20 -0.88
CA GLU A 161 3.14 18.54 -0.68
C GLU A 161 4.14 18.90 -1.78
N LEU A 162 5.05 17.97 -2.10
CA LEU A 162 6.07 18.11 -3.13
C LEU A 162 5.45 18.07 -4.54
N LEU A 163 4.67 17.02 -4.84
CA LEU A 163 4.09 16.81 -6.18
C LEU A 163 3.10 17.91 -6.58
N THR A 164 2.35 18.49 -5.64
CA THR A 164 1.44 19.61 -5.95
C THR A 164 2.19 20.89 -6.34
N VAL A 165 3.43 21.06 -5.87
CA VAL A 165 4.31 22.16 -6.29
C VAL A 165 4.94 21.84 -7.65
N TYR A 166 5.50 20.65 -7.83
CA TYR A 166 6.18 20.27 -9.06
C TYR A 166 5.24 20.10 -10.25
N GLY A 167 4.04 19.60 -9.99
CA GLY A 167 2.97 19.41 -10.96
C GLY A 167 1.95 20.55 -10.94
N LYS A 168 2.32 21.75 -10.47
CA LYS A 168 1.39 22.88 -10.39
C LYS A 168 0.74 23.17 -11.74
N ASP A 169 1.57 23.19 -12.79
CA ASP A 169 1.16 23.56 -14.14
C ASP A 169 0.84 22.34 -15.02
N THR A 170 1.44 21.18 -14.78
CA THR A 170 1.25 19.98 -15.62
C THR A 170 0.33 18.92 -14.99
N GLY A 171 0.09 19.00 -13.69
CA GLY A 171 -0.62 17.98 -12.92
C GLY A 171 0.31 16.91 -12.34
N LEU A 172 -0.28 15.95 -11.62
CA LEU A 172 0.47 14.88 -10.94
C LEU A 172 -0.21 13.52 -11.07
N VAL A 173 0.59 12.46 -10.90
CA VAL A 173 0.15 11.08 -10.66
C VAL A 173 0.88 10.55 -9.44
N LEU A 174 0.15 10.08 -8.43
CA LEU A 174 0.71 9.47 -7.23
C LEU A 174 0.15 8.07 -7.04
N LEU A 175 1.01 7.06 -6.89
CA LEU A 175 0.65 5.72 -6.42
C LEU A 175 0.96 5.62 -4.92
N VAL A 176 -0.02 5.23 -4.10
CA VAL A 176 0.18 4.95 -2.66
C VAL A 176 -0.22 3.52 -2.35
N GLU A 177 0.69 2.74 -1.77
CA GLU A 177 0.47 1.33 -1.42
C GLU A 177 0.63 1.07 0.09
N ALA A 178 -0.38 0.44 0.68
CA ALA A 178 -0.32 -0.17 2.03
C ALA A 178 -0.04 -1.68 1.95
N GLY A 179 1.04 -2.09 1.27
CA GLY A 179 1.22 -3.50 0.90
C GLY A 179 1.62 -4.43 2.04
N ARG A 180 1.76 -3.93 3.28
CA ARG A 180 1.89 -4.77 4.47
C ARG A 180 0.55 -5.38 4.91
N ILE A 181 -0.59 -4.93 4.40
CA ILE A 181 -1.90 -5.58 4.65
C ILE A 181 -1.83 -7.05 4.23
N ASP A 182 -1.39 -7.31 3.00
CA ASP A 182 -1.19 -8.64 2.42
C ASP A 182 -0.24 -9.50 3.27
N HIS A 183 0.93 -8.97 3.64
CA HIS A 183 1.88 -9.71 4.48
C HIS A 183 1.29 -10.09 5.85
N GLY A 184 0.42 -9.26 6.42
CA GLY A 184 -0.32 -9.56 7.64
C GLY A 184 -1.25 -10.76 7.44
N HIS A 185 -2.00 -10.76 6.33
CA HIS A 185 -2.88 -11.88 5.98
C HIS A 185 -2.14 -13.17 5.68
N HIS A 186 -1.05 -13.13 4.91
CA HIS A 186 -0.18 -14.28 4.66
C HIS A 186 0.33 -14.94 5.95
N GLY A 187 0.50 -14.16 7.03
CA GLY A 187 0.89 -14.65 8.35
C GLY A 187 -0.26 -15.21 9.22
N ASN A 188 -1.52 -15.13 8.75
CA ASN A 188 -2.77 -15.19 9.51
C ASN A 188 -2.83 -14.17 10.67
N GLN A 189 -2.18 -13.02 10.52
CA GLN A 189 -2.04 -12.01 11.56
C GLN A 189 -3.02 -10.86 11.31
N ALA A 190 -4.31 -11.13 11.57
CA ALA A 190 -5.36 -10.16 11.33
C ALA A 190 -5.15 -8.85 12.11
N ASN A 191 -4.50 -8.88 13.27
CA ASN A 191 -4.11 -7.67 14.01
C ASN A 191 -3.23 -6.75 13.17
N ARG A 192 -2.14 -7.28 12.57
CA ARG A 192 -1.29 -6.53 11.65
C ARG A 192 -2.08 -6.05 10.43
N ALA A 193 -2.78 -6.96 9.74
CA ALA A 193 -3.52 -6.62 8.52
C ALA A 193 -4.56 -5.50 8.72
N LEU A 194 -5.34 -5.57 9.81
CA LEU A 194 -6.34 -4.57 10.15
C LEU A 194 -5.73 -3.21 10.50
N HIS A 195 -4.62 -3.18 11.26
CA HIS A 195 -3.95 -1.92 11.60
C HIS A 195 -3.25 -1.29 10.38
N GLU A 196 -2.71 -2.08 9.45
CA GLU A 196 -2.25 -1.57 8.16
C GLU A 196 -3.41 -1.00 7.32
N THR A 197 -4.58 -1.63 7.37
CA THR A 197 -5.80 -1.12 6.71
C THR A 197 -6.23 0.21 7.31
N VAL A 198 -6.11 0.38 8.63
CA VAL A 198 -6.31 1.67 9.29
C VAL A 198 -5.27 2.69 8.82
N ALA A 199 -3.99 2.32 8.72
CA ALA A 199 -2.95 3.23 8.22
C ALA A 199 -3.20 3.70 6.77
N LEU A 200 -3.78 2.85 5.92
CA LEU A 200 -4.24 3.26 4.58
C LEU A 200 -5.41 4.25 4.67
N SER A 201 -6.41 3.96 5.52
CA SER A 201 -7.53 4.88 5.75
C SER A 201 -7.04 6.26 6.21
N ASP A 202 -6.09 6.30 7.13
CA ASP A 202 -5.51 7.55 7.64
C ASP A 202 -4.70 8.29 6.55
N ALA A 203 -4.02 7.56 5.65
CA ALA A 203 -3.32 8.14 4.51
C ALA A 203 -4.28 8.74 3.47
N VAL A 204 -5.41 8.07 3.19
CA VAL A 204 -6.47 8.61 2.33
C VAL A 204 -7.09 9.86 2.95
N GLU A 205 -7.38 9.84 4.26
CA GLU A 205 -7.88 11.02 4.98
C GLU A 205 -6.90 12.18 4.91
N ALA A 206 -5.62 11.94 5.21
CA ALA A 206 -4.57 12.96 5.13
C ALA A 206 -4.46 13.58 3.72
N ALA A 207 -4.53 12.75 2.68
CA ALA A 207 -4.54 13.20 1.30
C ALA A 207 -5.76 14.08 0.99
N VAL A 208 -6.96 13.67 1.41
CA VAL A 208 -8.19 14.47 1.24
C VAL A 208 -8.06 15.82 1.93
N GLN A 209 -7.56 15.85 3.17
CA GLN A 209 -7.42 17.10 3.93
C GLN A 209 -6.42 18.06 3.27
N LEU A 210 -5.26 17.55 2.85
CA LEU A 210 -4.24 18.35 2.17
C LEU A 210 -4.76 18.90 0.84
N LEU A 211 -5.44 18.07 0.04
CA LEU A 211 -6.02 18.50 -1.23
C LEU A 211 -7.15 19.52 -1.04
N LYS A 212 -7.98 19.39 0.01
CA LYS A 212 -8.96 20.43 0.39
C LYS A 212 -8.26 21.75 0.74
N GLN A 213 -7.25 21.69 1.60
CA GLN A 213 -6.48 22.87 2.02
C GLN A 213 -5.86 23.59 0.81
N LYS A 214 -5.34 22.82 -0.15
CA LYS A 214 -4.76 23.34 -1.39
C LYS A 214 -5.81 23.71 -2.46
N LYS A 215 -7.10 23.49 -2.20
CA LYS A 215 -8.21 23.68 -3.17
C LYS A 215 -8.04 22.86 -4.46
N LEU A 216 -7.45 21.68 -4.35
CA LEU A 216 -7.21 20.74 -5.46
C LEU A 216 -8.10 19.50 -5.41
N LEU A 217 -8.89 19.31 -4.34
CA LEU A 217 -9.69 18.09 -4.18
C LEU A 217 -10.67 17.86 -5.35
N ASP A 218 -11.32 18.92 -5.84
CA ASP A 218 -12.29 18.80 -6.92
C ASP A 218 -11.62 18.69 -8.31
N GLU A 219 -10.32 18.98 -8.39
CA GLU A 219 -9.48 18.79 -9.60
C GLU A 219 -8.74 17.44 -9.58
N THR A 220 -8.90 16.65 -8.51
CA THR A 220 -8.14 15.41 -8.31
C THR A 220 -9.04 14.19 -8.38
N LEU A 221 -8.79 13.31 -9.35
CA LEU A 221 -9.35 11.95 -9.32
C LEU A 221 -8.62 11.15 -8.24
N MET A 222 -9.34 10.71 -7.21
CA MET A 222 -8.87 9.80 -6.18
C MET A 222 -9.55 8.44 -6.35
N ILE A 223 -8.77 7.37 -6.45
CA ILE A 223 -9.27 5.99 -6.49
C ILE A 223 -8.67 5.19 -5.33
N VAL A 224 -9.47 4.40 -4.64
CA VAL A 224 -9.06 3.40 -3.64
C VAL A 224 -9.57 2.03 -4.10
N THR A 225 -8.68 1.08 -4.31
CA THR A 225 -9.01 -0.31 -4.70
C THR A 225 -8.06 -1.29 -4.03
N ALA A 226 -8.32 -2.60 -4.12
CA ALA A 226 -7.32 -3.64 -3.88
C ALA A 226 -6.84 -4.28 -5.19
N ASP A 227 -5.67 -4.92 -5.17
CA ASP A 227 -5.16 -5.76 -6.26
C ASP A 227 -5.79 -7.17 -6.23
N HIS A 228 -6.06 -7.71 -5.04
CA HIS A 228 -6.81 -8.94 -4.78
C HIS A 228 -7.35 -8.94 -3.33
N SER A 229 -8.05 -10.01 -2.96
CA SER A 229 -8.51 -10.24 -1.58
C SER A 229 -7.64 -11.30 -0.88
N HIS A 230 -8.11 -11.82 0.25
CA HIS A 230 -7.51 -12.90 1.04
C HIS A 230 -8.59 -13.89 1.48
N VAL A 231 -8.21 -15.11 1.83
CA VAL A 231 -9.15 -16.12 2.37
C VAL A 231 -9.49 -15.87 3.84
N PHE A 232 -9.67 -14.60 4.17
CA PHE A 232 -10.02 -14.06 5.48
C PHE A 232 -11.54 -14.01 5.63
N THR A 233 -12.07 -14.51 6.74
CA THR A 233 -13.50 -14.39 7.03
C THR A 233 -13.75 -13.74 8.40
N MET A 234 -14.76 -12.88 8.42
CA MET A 234 -15.36 -12.36 9.63
C MET A 234 -16.69 -13.08 9.84
N GLY A 235 -16.67 -14.09 10.71
CA GLY A 235 -17.77 -15.04 10.87
C GLY A 235 -18.46 -14.98 12.23
N HIS A 236 -19.38 -15.92 12.40
CA HIS A 236 -20.13 -16.16 13.63
C HIS A 236 -21.02 -14.97 14.08
N TYR A 237 -21.78 -15.17 15.17
CA TYR A 237 -22.68 -14.15 15.72
C TYR A 237 -21.96 -13.27 16.75
N GLY A 238 -21.06 -12.40 16.27
CA GLY A 238 -20.36 -11.45 17.13
C GLY A 238 -21.28 -10.41 17.77
N LEU A 239 -21.00 -10.02 19.02
CA LEU A 239 -21.78 -8.98 19.69
C LEU A 239 -21.40 -7.58 19.19
N ARG A 240 -22.40 -6.72 18.99
CA ARG A 240 -22.15 -5.31 18.66
C ARG A 240 -21.28 -4.66 19.73
N GLY A 241 -20.20 -4.00 19.30
CA GLY A 241 -19.27 -3.29 20.18
C GLY A 241 -18.18 -4.18 20.80
N GLN A 242 -18.17 -5.49 20.55
CA GLN A 242 -17.02 -6.32 20.95
C GLN A 242 -15.81 -6.01 20.07
N PRO A 243 -14.59 -5.97 20.62
CA PRO A 243 -13.37 -5.84 19.81
C PRO A 243 -13.24 -7.00 18.82
N ILE A 244 -13.00 -6.67 17.55
CA ILE A 244 -13.02 -7.67 16.45
C ILE A 244 -11.89 -8.70 16.57
N THR A 245 -10.80 -8.33 17.23
CA THR A 245 -9.58 -9.13 17.35
C THR A 245 -9.56 -10.03 18.58
N GLN A 246 -10.56 -9.92 19.46
CA GLN A 246 -10.63 -10.71 20.68
C GLN A 246 -11.35 -12.04 20.47
N LEU A 247 -11.24 -12.90 21.50
CA LEU A 247 -12.11 -14.06 21.64
C LEU A 247 -13.59 -13.62 21.60
N LYS A 248 -14.39 -14.46 20.94
CA LYS A 248 -15.81 -14.25 20.74
C LYS A 248 -16.57 -14.48 22.05
N TYR A 249 -17.46 -13.55 22.38
CA TYR A 249 -18.42 -13.71 23.47
C TYR A 249 -19.83 -13.97 22.94
N LYS A 250 -20.68 -14.55 23.79
CA LYS A 250 -22.13 -14.64 23.61
C LYS A 250 -22.87 -14.27 24.89
N ARG A 251 -24.13 -13.87 24.76
CA ARG A 251 -25.03 -13.73 25.91
C ARG A 251 -25.63 -15.07 26.27
N ASN A 252 -25.54 -15.46 27.53
CA ASN A 252 -26.24 -16.61 28.07
C ASN A 252 -27.75 -16.36 28.00
N ALA A 253 -28.50 -17.28 27.38
CA ALA A 253 -29.93 -17.10 27.14
C ALA A 253 -30.77 -16.99 28.43
N THR A 254 -30.32 -17.63 29.52
CA THR A 254 -31.04 -17.68 30.79
C THR A 254 -30.66 -16.52 31.71
N THR A 255 -29.37 -16.21 31.81
CA THR A 255 -28.87 -15.22 32.78
C THR A 255 -28.60 -13.84 32.18
N GLY A 256 -28.57 -13.73 30.85
CA GLY A 256 -28.20 -12.51 30.12
C GLY A 256 -26.71 -12.14 30.22
N ARG A 257 -25.92 -12.86 31.03
CA ARG A 257 -24.49 -12.59 31.27
C ARG A 257 -23.65 -12.94 30.05
N LEU A 258 -22.55 -12.22 29.87
CA LEU A 258 -21.55 -12.54 28.86
C LEU A 258 -20.74 -13.77 29.28
N GLN A 259 -20.51 -14.66 28.32
CA GLN A 259 -19.63 -15.81 28.47
C GLN A 259 -18.85 -16.02 27.17
N LEU A 260 -17.68 -16.65 27.26
CA LEU A 260 -16.93 -17.06 26.08
C LEU A 260 -17.80 -17.97 25.21
N ASP A 261 -17.80 -17.68 23.92
CA ASP A 261 -18.39 -18.59 22.94
C ASP A 261 -17.38 -19.66 22.57
N LYS A 262 -17.86 -20.89 22.51
CA LYS A 262 -17.03 -22.08 22.37
C LYS A 262 -17.59 -22.98 21.28
N ALA A 263 -16.71 -23.67 20.57
CA ALA A 263 -17.06 -24.71 19.63
C ALA A 263 -17.52 -26.01 20.34
N GLY A 264 -17.91 -27.02 19.56
CA GLY A 264 -18.39 -28.30 20.09
C GLY A 264 -17.34 -29.11 20.88
N ASP A 265 -16.07 -28.74 20.78
CA ASP A 265 -14.94 -29.31 21.54
C ASP A 265 -14.53 -28.45 22.76
N ASP A 266 -15.41 -27.53 23.20
CA ASP A 266 -15.23 -26.65 24.38
C ASP A 266 -14.07 -25.64 24.27
N LEU A 267 -13.49 -25.48 23.08
CA LEU A 267 -12.49 -24.44 22.81
C LEU A 267 -13.16 -23.10 22.48
N PRO A 268 -12.64 -21.97 23.00
CA PRO A 268 -13.15 -20.65 22.63
C PRO A 268 -13.09 -20.42 21.11
N LEU A 269 -13.83 -19.43 20.62
CA LEU A 269 -13.84 -19.02 19.21
C LEU A 269 -13.26 -17.62 19.04
N THR A 270 -12.75 -17.29 17.86
CA THR A 270 -12.50 -15.92 17.40
C THR A 270 -13.58 -15.53 16.39
N VAL A 271 -13.83 -14.23 16.21
CA VAL A 271 -14.70 -13.74 15.12
C VAL A 271 -14.01 -13.89 13.77
N LEU A 272 -12.69 -13.66 13.76
CA LEU A 272 -11.84 -13.70 12.59
C LEU A 272 -11.21 -15.07 12.43
N ASN A 273 -11.15 -15.56 11.19
CA ASN A 273 -10.47 -16.80 10.84
C ASN A 273 -10.03 -16.76 9.36
N TYR A 274 -9.29 -17.78 8.94
CA TYR A 274 -8.83 -17.95 7.57
C TYR A 274 -9.16 -19.34 7.03
N ALA A 275 -9.27 -19.48 5.71
CA ALA A 275 -9.40 -20.81 5.10
C ALA A 275 -8.08 -21.60 5.18
N ASP A 276 -6.93 -20.95 5.00
CA ASP A 276 -5.63 -21.59 5.05
C ASP A 276 -4.53 -20.71 5.67
N GLY A 277 -3.35 -21.31 5.91
CA GLY A 277 -2.16 -20.62 6.39
C GLY A 277 -1.53 -21.24 7.64
N ARG A 278 -0.68 -20.47 8.30
CA ARG A 278 0.12 -20.89 9.47
C ARG A 278 -0.69 -21.06 10.75
N GLY A 279 -1.87 -20.44 10.81
CA GLY A 279 -2.80 -20.55 11.93
C GLY A 279 -3.60 -21.85 11.96
N ALA A 280 -3.39 -22.76 10.99
CA ALA A 280 -3.95 -24.10 11.02
C ALA A 280 -3.03 -25.07 11.78
N SER A 281 -3.61 -26.15 12.28
CA SER A 281 -2.85 -27.14 13.02
C SER A 281 -2.07 -28.12 12.14
N LYS A 282 -0.96 -28.63 12.69
CA LYS A 282 -0.17 -29.75 12.15
C LYS A 282 -0.71 -31.14 12.53
N SER A 283 -1.59 -31.24 13.52
CA SER A 283 -2.17 -32.50 14.02
C SER A 283 -3.67 -32.52 13.78
N ARG A 284 -4.20 -33.65 13.29
CA ARG A 284 -5.66 -33.85 13.12
C ARG A 284 -6.42 -33.85 14.46
N HIS A 285 -5.72 -34.05 15.57
CA HIS A 285 -6.31 -34.20 16.91
C HIS A 285 -6.13 -32.97 17.79
N ASP A 286 -5.23 -32.06 17.41
CA ASP A 286 -5.03 -30.80 18.10
C ASP A 286 -5.43 -29.72 17.13
N ARG A 287 -6.58 -29.04 17.25
CA ARG A 287 -6.67 -27.72 16.65
C ARG A 287 -5.76 -26.80 17.46
N TRP A 288 -4.48 -26.68 17.12
CA TRP A 288 -3.64 -25.67 17.75
C TRP A 288 -4.14 -24.28 17.32
N SER A 289 -4.82 -23.57 18.22
CA SER A 289 -4.72 -22.12 18.47
C SER A 289 -5.86 -21.54 19.31
N ILE A 290 -6.76 -22.37 19.86
CA ILE A 290 -7.60 -21.93 21.01
C ILE A 290 -7.54 -22.93 22.18
N ASN A 291 -6.50 -23.76 22.24
CA ASN A 291 -6.27 -24.71 23.35
C ASN A 291 -5.79 -24.05 24.66
N ALA A 292 -5.75 -22.72 24.74
CA ALA A 292 -5.59 -22.04 26.01
C ALA A 292 -6.46 -20.77 26.06
N PRO A 293 -7.38 -20.63 27.03
CA PRO A 293 -7.94 -19.32 27.40
C PRO A 293 -6.87 -18.31 27.90
N ALA A 294 -5.58 -18.62 27.77
CA ALA A 294 -4.44 -17.81 28.18
C ALA A 294 -3.68 -17.14 27.01
N GLU A 295 -4.01 -17.42 25.74
CA GLU A 295 -3.38 -16.72 24.61
C GLU A 295 -4.03 -15.35 24.36
N ASP A 296 -3.20 -14.31 24.45
CA ASP A 296 -3.60 -12.94 24.18
C ASP A 296 -3.75 -12.70 22.67
N THR A 297 -5.00 -12.87 22.20
CA THR A 297 -5.43 -12.61 20.82
C THR A 297 -5.20 -11.17 20.34
N THR A 298 -4.84 -10.23 21.22
CA THR A 298 -4.62 -8.82 20.87
C THR A 298 -3.19 -8.51 20.44
N LYS A 299 -2.25 -9.46 20.62
CA LYS A 299 -0.86 -9.30 20.16
C LYS A 299 -0.79 -9.12 18.65
N ALA A 300 0.02 -8.17 18.18
CA ALA A 300 0.15 -7.85 16.76
C ALA A 300 0.46 -9.09 15.89
N ASP A 301 1.27 -10.02 16.39
CA ASP A 301 1.70 -11.23 15.69
C ASP A 301 0.88 -12.48 15.99
N TYR A 302 -0.22 -12.37 16.74
CA TYR A 302 -1.14 -13.48 17.00
C TYR A 302 -1.66 -14.07 15.69
N GLN A 303 -1.56 -15.40 15.56
CA GLN A 303 -1.98 -16.14 14.37
C GLN A 303 -3.41 -16.64 14.57
N PHE A 304 -4.35 -16.05 13.85
CA PHE A 304 -5.74 -16.44 13.91
C PHE A 304 -5.96 -17.82 13.31
N PRO A 305 -6.96 -18.57 13.77
CA PRO A 305 -7.21 -19.94 13.31
C PRO A 305 -7.40 -20.03 11.80
N ALA A 306 -6.83 -21.09 11.21
CA ALA A 306 -7.06 -21.46 9.81
C ALA A 306 -7.44 -22.94 9.66
N MET A 307 -8.10 -23.30 8.55
CA MET A 307 -8.55 -24.69 8.33
C MET A 307 -7.47 -25.58 7.71
N MET A 308 -6.71 -25.08 6.75
CA MET A 308 -5.67 -25.83 6.03
C MET A 308 -4.28 -25.28 6.30
N LEU A 309 -3.34 -26.16 6.67
CA LEU A 309 -1.97 -25.75 6.94
C LEU A 309 -1.20 -25.39 5.68
N LYS A 310 -0.70 -24.16 5.64
CA LYS A 310 0.26 -23.67 4.63
C LYS A 310 1.34 -22.80 5.25
N SER A 311 2.48 -22.69 4.57
CA SER A 311 3.58 -21.80 4.97
C SER A 311 3.27 -20.32 4.81
N GLY A 312 2.21 -19.97 4.09
CA GLY A 312 1.62 -18.66 3.93
C GLY A 312 0.19 -18.83 3.48
N GLU A 313 -0.70 -17.99 3.97
CA GLU A 313 -2.10 -17.98 3.56
C GLU A 313 -2.25 -17.59 2.08
N SER A 314 -3.31 -18.04 1.41
CA SER A 314 -3.60 -17.77 -0.01
C SER A 314 -4.36 -16.46 -0.22
N HIS A 315 -4.14 -15.80 -1.34
CA HIS A 315 -5.05 -14.73 -1.78
C HIS A 315 -6.48 -15.25 -2.01
N GLY A 316 -7.44 -14.36 -1.86
CA GLY A 316 -8.85 -14.54 -2.22
C GLY A 316 -9.09 -14.14 -3.67
N GLY A 317 -9.95 -14.90 -4.35
CA GLY A 317 -10.29 -14.71 -5.77
C GLY A 317 -11.64 -14.03 -6.00
N GLU A 318 -12.28 -13.54 -4.95
CA GLU A 318 -13.52 -12.77 -5.04
C GLU A 318 -13.28 -11.32 -5.45
N ASP A 319 -14.32 -10.69 -5.99
CA ASP A 319 -14.29 -9.29 -6.41
C ASP A 319 -13.90 -8.35 -5.26
N VAL A 320 -13.10 -7.34 -5.58
CA VAL A 320 -12.68 -6.29 -4.63
C VAL A 320 -13.33 -4.95 -4.98
N PRO A 321 -13.66 -4.11 -3.97
CA PRO A 321 -14.33 -2.84 -4.23
C PRO A 321 -13.38 -1.80 -4.83
N VAL A 322 -13.90 -0.96 -5.71
CA VAL A 322 -13.26 0.25 -6.22
C VAL A 322 -14.07 1.46 -5.75
N PHE A 323 -13.45 2.34 -4.96
CA PHE A 323 -14.02 3.62 -4.55
C PHE A 323 -13.37 4.74 -5.34
N ALA A 324 -14.16 5.72 -5.81
CA ALA A 324 -13.64 6.84 -6.58
C ALA A 324 -14.29 8.18 -6.20
N ARG A 325 -13.51 9.25 -6.29
CA ARG A 325 -13.96 10.65 -6.12
C ARG A 325 -13.25 11.56 -7.12
N GLY A 326 -13.94 12.60 -7.60
CA GLY A 326 -13.34 13.65 -8.42
C GLY A 326 -13.62 13.45 -9.92
N PRO A 327 -12.92 14.16 -10.80
CA PRO A 327 -13.13 14.09 -12.24
C PRO A 327 -13.06 12.65 -12.77
N GLY A 328 -14.12 12.20 -13.46
CA GLY A 328 -14.21 10.84 -14.00
C GLY A 328 -14.66 9.75 -13.02
N SER A 329 -14.90 10.05 -11.74
CA SER A 329 -15.29 9.02 -10.76
C SER A 329 -16.63 8.34 -11.06
N HIS A 330 -17.52 8.99 -11.81
CA HIS A 330 -18.79 8.41 -12.26
C HIS A 330 -18.62 7.25 -13.26
N LEU A 331 -17.42 7.05 -13.82
CA LEU A 331 -17.09 5.90 -14.68
C LEU A 331 -16.80 4.63 -13.86
N VAL A 332 -16.72 4.75 -12.54
CA VAL A 332 -16.53 3.63 -11.60
C VAL A 332 -17.89 3.26 -10.99
N GLN A 333 -18.68 2.52 -11.76
CA GLN A 333 -20.04 2.09 -11.39
C GLN A 333 -20.34 0.67 -11.88
N GLY A 334 -20.87 -0.20 -11.04
CA GLY A 334 -21.18 -1.59 -11.43
C GLY A 334 -19.99 -2.54 -11.24
N VAL A 335 -19.89 -3.55 -12.11
CA VAL A 335 -18.84 -4.59 -12.06
C VAL A 335 -17.93 -4.43 -13.27
N HIS A 336 -16.62 -4.46 -13.04
CA HIS A 336 -15.62 -4.19 -14.07
C HIS A 336 -14.46 -5.18 -13.98
N GLU A 337 -13.78 -5.36 -15.11
CA GLU A 337 -12.44 -5.92 -15.13
C GLU A 337 -11.46 -4.98 -14.40
N GLN A 338 -10.46 -5.55 -13.70
CA GLN A 338 -9.49 -4.75 -12.94
C GLN A 338 -8.73 -3.73 -13.84
N THR A 339 -8.48 -4.08 -15.10
CA THR A 339 -7.85 -3.20 -16.09
C THR A 339 -8.63 -1.91 -16.32
N HIS A 340 -9.95 -1.91 -16.11
CA HIS A 340 -10.81 -0.73 -16.22
C HIS A 340 -10.31 0.43 -15.36
N VAL A 341 -9.77 0.15 -14.17
CA VAL A 341 -9.24 1.18 -13.26
C VAL A 341 -8.17 2.02 -13.95
N ALA A 342 -7.21 1.38 -14.62
CA ALA A 342 -6.16 2.07 -15.36
C ALA A 342 -6.74 2.90 -16.52
N HIS A 343 -7.72 2.35 -17.25
CA HIS A 343 -8.37 3.07 -18.35
C HIS A 343 -9.16 4.29 -17.88
N VAL A 344 -9.87 4.23 -16.75
CA VAL A 344 -10.56 5.38 -16.15
C VAL A 344 -9.56 6.48 -15.77
N ILE A 345 -8.42 6.10 -15.18
CA ILE A 345 -7.35 7.05 -14.86
C ILE A 345 -6.81 7.70 -16.13
N MET A 346 -6.42 6.89 -17.12
CA MET A 346 -5.85 7.40 -18.37
C MET A 346 -6.85 8.29 -19.12
N TYR A 347 -8.13 7.91 -19.16
CA TYR A 347 -9.17 8.71 -19.78
C TYR A 347 -9.37 10.05 -19.07
N SER A 348 -9.50 10.02 -17.73
CA SER A 348 -9.80 11.21 -16.93
C SER A 348 -8.61 12.18 -16.85
N ALA A 349 -7.39 11.66 -16.95
CA ALA A 349 -6.15 12.43 -16.96
C ALA A 349 -5.64 12.75 -18.39
N HIS A 350 -6.38 12.35 -19.43
CA HIS A 350 -5.98 12.52 -20.84
C HIS A 350 -4.59 11.95 -21.17
N LEU A 351 -4.29 10.76 -20.65
CA LEU A 351 -3.01 10.09 -20.83
C LEU A 351 -3.07 9.04 -21.94
N GLY A 352 -1.92 8.83 -22.60
CA GLY A 352 -1.70 7.69 -23.48
C GLY A 352 -2.73 7.62 -24.62
N PRO A 353 -3.45 6.50 -24.81
CA PRO A 353 -4.45 6.36 -25.89
C PRO A 353 -5.58 7.40 -25.87
N TYR A 354 -5.81 8.08 -24.74
CA TYR A 354 -6.89 9.06 -24.57
C TYR A 354 -6.44 10.52 -24.65
N ALA A 355 -5.16 10.79 -24.97
CA ALA A 355 -4.64 12.16 -25.06
C ALA A 355 -5.34 13.01 -26.14
N SER A 356 -5.95 12.39 -27.15
CA SER A 356 -6.66 13.06 -28.24
C SER A 356 -8.16 13.33 -27.99
N SER A 357 -8.74 12.83 -26.88
CA SER A 357 -10.20 12.88 -26.65
C SER A 357 -10.78 14.29 -26.50
N GLN A 358 -9.95 15.34 -26.42
CA GLN A 358 -10.40 16.73 -26.51
C GLN A 358 -10.70 17.23 -27.93
N ARG A 359 -10.28 16.52 -29.00
CA ARG A 359 -10.38 17.09 -30.36
C ARG A 359 -11.78 17.03 -30.98
N GLU A 360 -12.74 16.30 -30.42
CA GLU A 360 -14.05 16.12 -31.06
C GLU A 360 -15.28 16.56 -30.24
N SER A 361 -15.16 17.04 -29.00
CA SER A 361 -16.35 17.58 -28.31
C SER A 361 -16.02 18.60 -27.23
N PHE A 362 -16.61 19.79 -27.38
CA PHE A 362 -16.61 20.98 -26.52
C PHE A 362 -15.32 21.82 -26.53
N GLN A 363 -15.44 23.06 -27.02
CA GLN A 363 -14.54 24.15 -26.64
C GLN A 363 -14.86 24.57 -25.20
N PRO A 364 -13.91 24.50 -24.25
CA PRO A 364 -14.01 25.21 -22.99
C PRO A 364 -13.05 26.41 -23.04
N THR A 365 -13.55 27.58 -22.71
CA THR A 365 -12.73 28.64 -22.13
C THR A 365 -11.92 28.04 -20.97
N VAL A 366 -10.61 27.83 -21.18
CA VAL A 366 -9.59 27.44 -20.19
C VAL A 366 -9.99 26.22 -19.32
N ALA A 367 -9.76 25.00 -19.82
CA ALA A 367 -9.85 23.79 -19.00
C ALA A 367 -8.61 23.65 -18.08
N PRO A 368 -8.76 23.44 -16.77
CA PRO A 368 -7.63 23.18 -15.88
C PRO A 368 -7.06 21.78 -16.09
N ASN A 369 -5.74 21.64 -16.00
CA ASN A 369 -5.03 20.36 -16.07
C ASN A 369 -5.46 19.46 -14.90
N ILE A 370 -6.28 18.43 -15.20
CA ILE A 370 -6.79 17.46 -14.21
C ILE A 370 -5.60 16.74 -13.54
N LYS A 371 -5.61 16.69 -12.20
CA LYS A 371 -4.63 15.98 -11.37
C LYS A 371 -5.20 14.59 -11.00
N SER A 372 -4.35 13.58 -10.78
CA SER A 372 -4.83 12.24 -10.41
C SER A 372 -3.97 11.64 -9.30
N ALA A 373 -4.60 11.02 -8.31
CA ALA A 373 -3.95 10.28 -7.23
C ALA A 373 -4.61 8.90 -7.10
N ILE A 374 -3.81 7.84 -7.08
CA ILE A 374 -4.26 6.45 -7.07
C ILE A 374 -3.76 5.81 -5.77
N PHE A 375 -4.69 5.29 -4.97
CA PHE A 375 -4.41 4.52 -3.77
C PHE A 375 -4.70 3.05 -4.10
N VAL A 376 -3.67 2.22 -4.06
CA VAL A 376 -3.78 0.79 -4.34
C VAL A 376 -3.52 0.03 -3.04
N ASN A 377 -4.42 -0.88 -2.73
CA ASN A 377 -4.40 -1.73 -1.55
C ASN A 377 -4.00 -3.15 -1.96
N ALA A 378 -3.52 -3.94 -1.00
CA ALA A 378 -3.33 -5.38 -1.13
C ALA A 378 -4.41 -6.24 -0.41
N ALA A 379 -5.37 -5.64 0.32
CA ALA A 379 -6.61 -6.29 0.77
C ALA A 379 -7.62 -5.32 1.40
N TYR A 380 -8.93 -5.47 1.17
CA TYR A 380 -9.97 -4.66 1.83
C TYR A 380 -10.54 -5.34 3.09
N ILE A 381 -10.60 -4.60 4.20
CA ILE A 381 -11.45 -4.93 5.36
C ILE A 381 -12.27 -3.70 5.76
N PHE A 382 -13.58 -3.89 5.94
CA PHE A 382 -14.51 -2.85 6.40
C PHE A 382 -14.07 -2.22 7.73
N LYS A 383 -13.97 -0.88 7.76
CA LYS A 383 -14.04 -0.09 9.00
C LYS A 383 -15.51 0.22 9.27
N LEU A 384 -16.14 -0.49 10.22
CA LEU A 384 -17.40 -0.06 10.81
C LEU A 384 -17.13 1.15 11.71
N VAL A 385 -17.28 2.35 11.16
CA VAL A 385 -17.32 3.56 11.99
C VAL A 385 -18.65 3.58 12.73
N SER A 386 -18.60 3.42 14.05
CA SER A 386 -19.66 3.84 14.95
C SER A 386 -19.71 5.37 14.95
N GLY A 387 -20.64 5.97 14.21
CA GLY A 387 -20.82 7.41 14.18
C GLY A 387 -22.08 7.83 13.45
N PHE A 388 -23.16 7.98 14.21
CA PHE A 388 -24.39 8.66 13.83
C PHE A 388 -24.10 10.09 13.37
N VAL A 389 -24.49 10.48 12.14
CA VAL A 389 -25.01 11.82 11.83
C VAL A 389 -25.97 11.66 10.65
N GLY A 390 -27.26 11.91 10.89
CA GLY A 390 -28.25 12.04 9.82
C GLY A 390 -28.11 13.38 9.11
N PHE A 391 -28.60 13.47 7.87
CA PHE A 391 -29.78 14.26 7.53
C PHE A 391 -30.13 14.02 6.06
N VAL A 392 -31.40 14.32 5.78
CA VAL A 392 -32.19 14.30 4.55
C VAL A 392 -31.44 14.68 3.27
#